data_AF-K2DK42-F1
#
_entry.id   AF-K2DK42-F1
#
_cell.length_a   1.000
_cell.length_b   1.000
_cell.length_c   1.000
_cell.angle_alpha   90.00
_cell.angle_beta   90.00
_cell.angle_gamma   90.00
#
_symmetry.space_group_name_H-M   'P 1'
#
loop_
_entity.id
_entity.type
_entity.pdbx_description
1 polymer ?
#
loop_
_entity_poly.entity_id
_entity_poly.type
_entity_poly.pdbx_seq_one_letter_code
_entity_poly.pdbx_strand_id
1 'polypeptide(L)'
;MLPFTSTEETKKTTTKDHYINIGSGTNQSSDWTDVSGALTTADIGQYPDIKEVHFEAFINVPTANGSVSVRLFNKTNSYLVSNSEIIRDGIVETYHFISPALIYDVGPKLYQVQMKSQLNVLANLVSARIHIVTE
;
A
#
# COMPACT_ATOMS: atom_id res chain seq x y z
N MET A 1 60.08 2.93 4.33
CA MET A 1 58.85 2.25 3.85
C MET A 1 57.71 2.75 4.71
N LEU A 2 56.83 3.60 4.19
CA LEU A 2 55.66 4.11 4.93
C LEU A 2 54.47 3.19 4.64
N PRO A 3 53.62 2.87 5.64
CA PRO A 3 52.40 2.10 5.39
C PRO A 3 51.32 3.01 4.77
N PHE A 4 50.66 2.50 3.73
CA PHE A 4 49.41 3.08 3.20
C PHE A 4 48.25 2.54 4.04
N THR A 5 47.59 3.40 4.82
CA THR A 5 46.29 3.08 5.41
C THR A 5 45.22 3.36 4.37
N SER A 6 44.55 2.30 3.92
CA SER A 6 43.31 2.41 3.13
C SER A 6 42.19 2.84 4.08
N THR A 7 41.69 4.07 3.91
CA THR A 7 40.47 4.51 4.59
C THR A 7 39.29 3.83 3.90
N GLU A 8 38.70 2.82 4.53
CA GLU A 8 37.37 2.32 4.11
C GLU A 8 36.36 3.45 4.33
N GLU A 9 35.91 4.04 3.23
CA GLU A 9 34.85 5.03 3.23
C GLU A 9 33.53 4.30 3.53
N THR A 10 33.04 4.41 4.76
CA THR A 10 31.71 3.89 5.12
C THR A 10 30.65 4.67 4.36
N LYS A 11 30.20 4.12 3.23
CA LYS A 11 29.06 4.65 2.46
C LYS A 11 27.84 4.71 3.37
N LYS A 12 27.51 5.89 3.87
CA LYS A 12 26.30 6.16 4.64
C LYS A 12 25.10 5.97 3.70
N THR A 13 24.46 4.80 3.74
CA THR A 13 23.21 4.56 3.03
C THR A 13 22.16 5.54 3.55
N THR A 14 21.53 6.27 2.64
CA THR A 14 20.54 7.30 3.00
C THR A 14 19.20 6.75 2.58
N THR A 15 18.38 6.38 3.56
CA THR A 15 17.03 5.90 3.32
C THR A 15 16.21 6.97 2.60
N LYS A 16 15.46 6.57 1.57
CA LYS A 16 14.55 7.45 0.81
C LYS A 16 13.17 6.81 0.70
N ASP A 17 12.15 7.62 0.89
CA ASP A 17 10.75 7.25 0.70
C ASP A 17 10.25 7.69 -0.68
N HIS A 18 9.56 6.78 -1.36
CA HIS A 18 8.87 7.04 -2.62
C HIS A 18 7.41 6.64 -2.48
N TYR A 19 6.52 7.37 -3.17
CA TYR A 19 5.09 7.12 -3.11
C TYR A 19 4.49 7.04 -4.50
N ILE A 20 3.72 5.99 -4.75
CA ILE A 20 2.90 5.83 -5.94
C ILE A 20 1.44 5.97 -5.54
N ASN A 21 0.79 7.04 -6.00
CA ASN A 21 -0.62 7.27 -5.72
C ASN A 21 -1.49 6.29 -6.53
N ILE A 22 -2.41 5.62 -5.85
CA ILE A 22 -3.39 4.71 -6.48
C ILE A 22 -4.73 5.41 -6.70
N GLY A 23 -5.12 6.32 -5.81
CA GLY A 23 -6.34 7.11 -5.95
C GLY A 23 -7.27 7.00 -4.75
N SER A 24 -8.55 7.24 -4.98
CA SER A 24 -9.59 7.37 -3.95
C SER A 24 -10.94 6.91 -4.51
N GLY A 25 -11.94 6.78 -3.64
CA GLY A 25 -13.29 6.38 -4.04
C GLY A 25 -14.13 5.97 -2.84
N THR A 26 -15.25 5.30 -3.10
CA THR A 26 -16.14 4.83 -2.04
C THR A 26 -16.53 3.38 -2.28
N ASN A 27 -16.90 2.71 -1.20
CA ASN A 27 -17.40 1.35 -1.24
C ASN A 27 -18.49 1.14 -0.18
N GLN A 28 -19.48 0.33 -0.54
CA GLN A 28 -20.54 -0.11 0.38
C GLN A 28 -20.94 -1.53 0.00
N SER A 29 -20.04 -2.49 0.26
CA SER A 29 -20.24 -3.89 -0.09
C SER A 29 -19.76 -4.80 1.02
N SER A 30 -20.51 -5.86 1.31
CA SER A 30 -20.09 -6.93 2.23
C SER A 30 -19.10 -7.90 1.59
N ASP A 31 -19.02 -7.92 0.27
CA ASP A 31 -18.04 -8.68 -0.52
C ASP A 31 -16.92 -7.80 -1.04
N TRP A 32 -15.77 -8.41 -1.31
CA TRP A 32 -14.62 -7.75 -1.93
C TRP A 32 -15.00 -7.20 -3.29
N THR A 33 -14.89 -5.88 -3.43
CA THR A 33 -15.23 -5.17 -4.66
C THR A 33 -14.19 -4.10 -4.96
N ASP A 34 -13.99 -3.84 -6.24
CA ASP A 34 -13.08 -2.80 -6.72
C ASP A 34 -13.58 -1.41 -6.28
N VAL A 35 -12.70 -0.61 -5.70
CA VAL A 35 -12.98 0.80 -5.42
C VAL A 35 -12.83 1.58 -6.72
N SER A 36 -13.95 2.06 -7.26
CA SER A 36 -13.94 2.90 -8.45
C SER A 36 -13.10 4.17 -8.20
N GLY A 37 -12.11 4.42 -9.05
CA GLY A 37 -11.20 5.57 -8.93
C GLY A 37 -9.88 5.28 -8.20
N ALA A 38 -9.69 4.07 -7.67
CA ALA A 38 -8.46 3.66 -6.99
C ALA A 38 -7.72 2.56 -7.77
N LEU A 39 -7.17 2.94 -8.92
CA LEU A 39 -6.37 2.07 -9.79
C LEU A 39 -5.15 2.81 -10.34
N THR A 40 -4.03 2.13 -10.49
CA THR A 40 -2.82 2.72 -11.07
C THR A 40 -1.93 1.66 -11.72
N THR A 41 -1.13 2.07 -12.69
CA THR A 41 -0.06 1.23 -13.24
C THR A 41 1.25 1.60 -12.55
N ALA A 42 1.97 0.61 -12.02
CA ALA A 42 3.25 0.81 -11.37
C ALA A 42 4.22 -0.32 -11.71
N ASP A 43 5.49 0.03 -11.92
CA ASP A 43 6.59 -0.93 -11.87
C ASP A 43 7.35 -0.71 -10.57
N ILE A 44 7.09 -1.54 -9.57
CA ILE A 44 7.75 -1.40 -8.26
C ILE A 44 9.23 -1.80 -8.38
N GLY A 45 9.57 -2.71 -9.30
CA GLY A 45 10.95 -3.17 -9.51
C GLY A 45 11.89 -2.13 -10.13
N GLN A 46 11.37 -1.00 -10.61
CA GLN A 46 12.19 0.07 -11.19
C GLN A 46 12.95 0.89 -10.14
N TYR A 47 12.59 0.78 -8.87
CA TYR A 47 13.25 1.50 -7.79
C TYR A 47 14.53 0.75 -7.38
N PRO A 48 15.70 1.42 -7.32
CA PRO A 48 16.94 0.78 -6.91
C PRO A 48 16.94 0.50 -5.41
N ASP A 49 17.65 -0.54 -4.99
CA ASP A 49 17.99 -0.82 -3.58
C ASP A 49 16.77 -0.80 -2.64
N ILE A 50 15.66 -1.41 -3.06
CA ILE A 50 14.42 -1.49 -2.27
C ILE A 50 14.66 -2.29 -0.99
N LYS A 51 14.37 -1.65 0.14
CA LYS A 51 14.36 -2.26 1.47
C LYS A 51 13.01 -2.89 1.79
N GLU A 52 11.93 -2.11 1.64
CA GLU A 52 10.57 -2.53 1.95
C GLU A 52 9.54 -1.76 1.12
N VAL A 53 8.36 -2.39 0.96
CA VAL A 53 7.23 -1.83 0.21
C VAL A 53 5.98 -2.06 1.02
N HIS A 54 5.18 -1.02 1.23
CA HIS A 54 3.94 -1.06 1.99
C HIS A 54 2.78 -0.55 1.16
N PHE A 55 1.60 -1.10 1.40
CA PHE A 55 0.34 -0.53 0.97
C PHE A 55 -0.22 0.35 2.09
N GLU A 56 -0.56 1.58 1.74
CA GLU A 56 -1.21 2.51 2.65
C GLU A 56 -2.57 2.94 2.12
N ALA A 57 -3.54 3.07 3.04
CA ALA A 57 -4.86 3.60 2.75
C ALA A 57 -5.35 4.50 3.87
N PHE A 58 -5.99 5.60 3.52
CA PHE A 58 -6.71 6.47 4.45
C PHE A 58 -8.20 6.31 4.19
N ILE A 59 -8.95 5.83 5.19
CA ILE A 59 -10.37 5.51 5.04
C ILE A 59 -11.17 6.23 6.11
N ASN A 60 -12.30 6.81 5.69
CA ASN A 60 -13.30 7.41 6.53
C ASN A 60 -14.59 6.58 6.48
N VAL A 61 -15.14 6.22 7.63
CA VAL A 61 -16.39 5.49 7.83
C VAL A 61 -17.31 6.39 8.66
N PRO A 62 -18.19 7.18 8.03
CA PRO A 62 -18.96 8.24 8.72
C PRO A 62 -19.81 7.75 9.90
N THR A 63 -20.24 6.48 9.85
CA THR A 63 -21.07 5.88 10.90
C THR A 63 -20.26 5.36 12.09
N ALA A 64 -18.93 5.30 11.98
CA ALA A 64 -18.02 4.75 12.99
C ALA A 64 -18.54 3.42 13.59
N ASN A 65 -18.97 2.50 12.72
CA ASN A 65 -19.58 1.22 13.09
C ASN A 65 -19.18 0.14 12.07
N GLY A 66 -19.11 -1.12 12.51
CA GLY A 66 -18.75 -2.27 11.69
C GLY A 66 -17.25 -2.31 11.37
N SER A 67 -16.76 -3.46 10.88
CA SER A 67 -15.38 -3.56 10.41
C SER A 67 -15.25 -3.17 8.94
N VAL A 68 -14.11 -2.59 8.57
CA VAL A 68 -13.74 -2.34 7.16
C VAL A 68 -12.42 -3.06 6.87
N SER A 69 -12.39 -3.74 5.73
CA SER A 69 -11.19 -4.38 5.19
C SER A 69 -10.80 -3.74 3.88
N VAL A 70 -9.49 -3.56 3.67
CA VAL A 70 -8.91 -3.02 2.45
C VAL A 70 -7.72 -3.88 2.03
N ARG A 71 -7.52 -4.04 0.72
CA ARG A 71 -6.38 -4.79 0.18
C ARG A 71 -5.99 -4.29 -1.21
N LEU A 72 -4.81 -4.69 -1.66
CA LEU A 72 -4.29 -4.39 -3.00
C LEU A 72 -4.41 -5.64 -3.89
N PHE A 73 -4.97 -5.47 -5.08
CA PHE A 73 -5.14 -6.55 -6.07
C PHE A 73 -4.32 -6.24 -7.33
N ASN A 74 -3.54 -7.21 -7.80
CA ASN A 74 -2.83 -7.11 -9.07
C ASN A 74 -3.77 -7.55 -10.19
N LYS A 75 -4.36 -6.61 -10.93
CA LYS A 75 -5.27 -6.89 -12.05
C LYS A 75 -4.56 -7.45 -13.27
N THR A 76 -3.28 -7.12 -13.48
CA THR A 76 -2.50 -7.67 -14.60
C THR A 76 -2.41 -9.19 -14.51
N ASN A 77 -2.16 -9.71 -13.31
CA ASN A 77 -1.98 -11.14 -13.07
C ASN A 77 -3.17 -11.79 -12.36
N SER A 78 -4.21 -11.02 -12.04
CA SER A 78 -5.46 -11.48 -11.44
C SER A 78 -5.29 -12.19 -10.09
N TYR A 79 -4.44 -11.67 -9.20
CA TYR A 79 -4.25 -12.23 -7.87
C TYR A 79 -4.09 -11.15 -6.78
N LEU A 80 -4.34 -11.55 -5.53
CA LEU A 80 -4.17 -10.71 -4.34
C LEU A 80 -2.70 -10.44 -4.05
N VAL A 81 -2.30 -9.17 -3.94
CA VAL A 81 -0.94 -8.83 -3.48
C VAL A 81 -0.79 -9.31 -2.04
N SER A 82 0.17 -10.20 -1.81
CA SER A 82 0.35 -10.83 -0.50
C SER A 82 0.74 -9.78 0.55
N ASN A 83 0.25 -9.97 1.78
CA ASN A 83 0.39 -9.06 2.92
C ASN A 83 -0.30 -7.69 2.78
N SER A 84 -1.05 -7.42 1.70
CA SER A 84 -1.72 -6.12 1.52
C SER A 84 -3.04 -5.96 2.29
N GLU A 85 -3.64 -7.07 2.73
CA GLU A 85 -4.95 -7.03 3.39
C GLU A 85 -4.83 -6.54 4.83
N ILE A 86 -5.64 -5.53 5.17
CA ILE A 86 -5.71 -4.97 6.51
C ILE A 86 -7.18 -4.80 6.90
N ILE A 87 -7.51 -5.19 8.12
CA ILE A 87 -8.84 -5.04 8.72
C ILE A 87 -8.75 -4.14 9.96
N ARG A 88 -9.80 -3.33 10.17
CA ARG A 88 -10.01 -2.55 11.39
C ARG A 88 -11.48 -2.56 11.79
N ASP A 89 -11.71 -2.65 13.09
CA ASP A 89 -13.03 -2.56 13.70
C ASP A 89 -13.44 -1.11 13.93
N GLY A 90 -14.68 -0.79 13.57
CA GLY A 90 -15.26 0.56 13.52
C GLY A 90 -15.77 1.06 14.87
N ILE A 91 -14.90 1.75 15.60
CA ILE A 91 -15.26 2.65 16.71
C ILE A 91 -14.77 4.08 16.48
N VAL A 92 -14.00 4.31 15.42
CA VAL A 92 -13.43 5.60 15.03
C VAL A 92 -13.90 5.93 13.62
N GLU A 93 -14.10 7.21 13.32
CA GLU A 93 -14.57 7.64 12.01
C GLU A 93 -13.49 7.52 10.93
N THR A 94 -12.21 7.67 11.28
CA THR A 94 -11.11 7.77 10.31
C THR A 94 -9.92 6.93 10.71
N TYR A 95 -9.30 6.28 9.73
CA TYR A 95 -8.22 5.33 9.93
C TYR A 95 -7.12 5.50 8.88
N HIS A 96 -5.88 5.42 9.33
CA HIS A 96 -4.71 5.21 8.46
C HIS A 96 -4.28 3.75 8.56
N PHE A 97 -4.33 3.06 7.43
CA PHE A 97 -3.94 1.68 7.25
C PHE A 97 -2.53 1.65 6.65
N ILE A 98 -1.65 0.85 7.25
CA ILE A 98 -0.32 0.54 6.71
C ILE A 98 -0.18 -0.98 6.77
N SER A 99 0.13 -1.60 5.64
CA SER A 99 0.30 -3.05 5.55
C SER A 99 1.65 -3.48 6.13
N PRO A 100 1.83 -4.76 6.48
CA PRO A 100 3.16 -5.36 6.49
C PRO A 100 3.86 -5.22 5.13
N ALA A 101 5.16 -5.52 5.09
CA ALA A 101 5.91 -5.51 3.84
C ALA A 101 5.26 -6.44 2.80
N LEU A 102 4.99 -5.89 1.62
CA LEU A 102 4.35 -6.59 0.50
C LEU A 102 5.32 -7.58 -0.14
N ILE A 103 4.77 -8.68 -0.64
CA ILE A 103 5.43 -9.46 -1.69
C ILE A 103 4.88 -8.95 -3.02
N TYR A 104 5.74 -8.35 -3.82
CA TYR A 104 5.37 -7.66 -5.05
C TYR A 104 6.07 -8.27 -6.27
N ASP A 105 5.44 -8.10 -7.43
CA ASP A 105 6.04 -8.44 -8.71
C ASP A 105 6.90 -7.31 -9.26
N VAL A 106 7.85 -7.68 -10.12
CA VAL A 106 8.61 -6.76 -10.97
C VAL A 106 7.91 -6.54 -12.33
N GLY A 107 8.22 -5.41 -12.97
CA GLY A 107 7.63 -5.01 -14.24
C GLY A 107 6.33 -4.22 -14.05
N PRO A 108 5.81 -3.60 -15.11
CA PRO A 108 4.60 -2.78 -15.03
C PRO A 108 3.37 -3.64 -14.72
N LYS A 109 2.73 -3.37 -13.58
CA LYS A 109 1.49 -4.02 -13.13
C LYS A 109 0.38 -2.99 -12.91
N LEU A 110 -0.85 -3.41 -13.21
CA LEU A 110 -2.06 -2.68 -12.89
C LEU A 110 -2.53 -3.08 -11.49
N TYR A 111 -2.44 -2.15 -10.55
CA TYR A 111 -2.90 -2.32 -9.18
C TYR A 111 -4.26 -1.68 -8.96
N GLN A 112 -5.11 -2.35 -8.19
CA GLN A 112 -6.47 -1.94 -7.85
C GLN A 112 -6.68 -2.09 -6.35
N VAL A 113 -7.25 -1.07 -5.72
CA VAL A 113 -7.72 -1.21 -4.34
C VAL A 113 -9.06 -1.93 -4.32
N GLN A 114 -9.17 -2.92 -3.44
CA GLN A 114 -10.44 -3.57 -3.13
C GLN A 114 -10.81 -3.31 -1.68
N MET A 115 -12.11 -3.13 -1.45
CA MET A 115 -12.67 -2.94 -0.11
C MET A 115 -13.88 -3.85 0.12
N LYS A 116 -14.13 -4.11 1.40
CA LYS A 116 -15.42 -4.60 1.90
C LYS A 116 -15.68 -4.02 3.28
N SER A 117 -16.95 -3.94 3.65
CA SER A 117 -17.40 -3.44 4.94
C SER A 117 -18.45 -4.38 5.55
N GLN A 118 -18.35 -4.60 6.85
CA GLN A 118 -19.38 -5.29 7.60
C GLN A 118 -20.64 -4.43 7.70
N LEU A 119 -21.81 -5.06 7.79
CA LEU A 119 -23.10 -4.37 7.88
C LEU A 119 -23.41 -3.47 6.67
N ASN A 120 -22.68 -3.60 5.56
CA ASN A 120 -22.78 -2.73 4.38
C ASN A 120 -22.69 -1.24 4.76
N VAL A 121 -21.80 -0.87 5.71
CA VAL A 121 -21.55 0.54 6.02
C VAL A 121 -20.81 1.22 4.87
N LEU A 122 -21.09 2.50 4.62
CA LEU A 122 -20.36 3.28 3.63
C LEU A 122 -18.92 3.51 4.13
N ALA A 123 -17.94 3.12 3.33
CA ALA A 123 -16.54 3.36 3.57
C ALA A 123 -15.96 4.21 2.44
N ASN A 124 -15.41 5.36 2.80
CA ASN A 124 -14.81 6.32 1.90
C ASN A 124 -13.29 6.12 1.90
N LEU A 125 -12.72 5.63 0.81
CA LEU A 125 -11.28 5.63 0.58
C LEU A 125 -10.87 7.05 0.19
N VAL A 126 -10.31 7.79 1.14
CA VAL A 126 -9.85 9.16 0.92
C VAL A 126 -8.59 9.18 0.07
N SER A 127 -7.67 8.25 0.33
CA SER A 127 -6.46 8.05 -0.47
C SER A 127 -5.91 6.64 -0.31
N ALA A 128 -5.22 6.17 -1.35
CA ALA A 128 -4.43 4.95 -1.33
C ALA A 128 -3.11 5.17 -2.08
N ARG A 129 -2.05 4.56 -1.56
CA ARG A 129 -0.71 4.64 -2.15
C ARG A 129 0.13 3.40 -1.85
N ILE A 130 1.11 3.16 -2.72
CA ILE A 130 2.22 2.24 -2.46
C ILE A 130 3.37 3.10 -1.94
N HIS A 131 3.90 2.75 -0.77
CA HIS A 131 5.06 3.38 -0.15
C HIS A 131 6.27 2.47 -0.32
N ILE A 132 7.35 2.99 -0.89
CA ILE A 132 8.58 2.25 -1.20
C ILE A 132 9.72 2.91 -0.44
N VAL A 133 10.49 2.11 0.28
CA VAL A 133 11.68 2.55 1.02
C VAL A 133 12.92 1.98 0.34
N THR A 134 13.89 2.82 0.01
CA THR A 134 15.16 2.45 -0.66
C THR A 134 16.37 2.88 0.16
N GLU A 135 17.54 2.22 0.05
CA GLU A 135 18.77 2.54 0.82
C GLU A 135 20.07 2.65 0.02
#